data_AF-A0A7S2WN54-F1
#
_entry.id   AF-A0A7S2WN54-F1
#
_cell.length_a   1.000
_cell.length_b   1.000
_cell.length_c   1.000
_cell.angle_alpha   90.00
_cell.angle_beta   90.00
_cell.angle_gamma   90.00
#
_symmetry.space_group_name_H-M   'P 1'
#
loop_
_entity.id
_entity.type
_entity.pdbx_description
1 polymer ?
#
loop_
_entity_poly.entity_id
_entity_poly.type
_entity_poly.pdbx_seq_one_letter_code
_entity_poly.pdbx_strand_id
1 'polypeptide(L)'
;QVAKTLPVPPPGAYNGGEDQTLQRAMLVARVIHAMRGRSGLRRGVIEFMAALLNQNVRLSLSVSGGEEQGAELVGMCSGSGVPAELQSELEAKSIAFPADGLTEQEVATLMSGSGSLAMTGITALAMARAVEAQKLVDPIAAMTCGAVGVPRDLLSDSMLDLRPHRMMTTIAFNLKVVLSNGPEGAPSDVLSSIPEVHGPAEDAILQAAKAVTVELNSAESSAPTPGAPATRVPMVCIQNLNSARTALAALRDASTERLALLPGGELPSAVAPYGPPEKLASPKDEGLQLALRTLALLKSLEESLAGEAKAAVSQLAALEAKAEAQAAASGGGGGVGMPEEVRRKKEAEEAERRAKMTPEQREKYDRKLKKKRDQAESSRQSKKGKSRAALAPGLRTVKDIFTSDPSPFSLDRPALGAQLDKALETLGSGGSRRTPKIAKGTRDFGPESMRVRQTVFET
;
A
#
# COMPACT_ATOMS: atom_id res chain seq x y z
N GLN A 1 -21.43 -16.56 -18.97
CA GLN A 1 -20.05 -16.54 -19.50
C GLN A 1 -19.56 -15.14 -19.92
N VAL A 2 -20.17 -14.04 -19.46
CA VAL A 2 -19.68 -12.67 -19.71
C VAL A 2 -19.20 -12.08 -18.37
N ALA A 3 -18.01 -12.51 -17.97
CA ALA A 3 -17.24 -11.93 -16.86
C ALA A 3 -15.75 -12.05 -17.20
N LYS A 4 -15.38 -11.70 -18.43
CA LYS A 4 -13.99 -11.58 -18.86
C LYS A 4 -13.65 -10.11 -18.97
N THR A 5 -12.91 -9.65 -17.96
CA THR A 5 -11.95 -8.54 -17.99
C THR A 5 -12.46 -7.26 -18.63
N LEU A 6 -13.03 -6.38 -17.80
CA LEU A 6 -13.06 -4.94 -18.10
C LEU A 6 -11.59 -4.48 -18.29
N PRO A 7 -11.24 -3.86 -19.42
CA PRO A 7 -9.89 -3.34 -19.62
C PRO A 7 -9.64 -2.20 -18.63
N VAL A 8 -8.66 -2.38 -17.75
CA VAL A 8 -8.12 -1.30 -16.93
C VAL A 8 -7.41 -0.33 -17.89
N PRO A 9 -7.83 0.96 -17.96
CA PRO A 9 -7.18 1.91 -18.84
C PRO A 9 -5.72 2.14 -18.41
N PRO A 10 -4.80 2.44 -19.35
CA PRO A 10 -3.39 2.63 -19.03
C PRO A 10 -3.21 3.78 -18.02
N PRO A 11 -2.25 3.64 -17.09
CA PRO A 11 -1.95 4.67 -16.09
C PRO A 11 -1.42 5.92 -16.81
N GLY A 12 -2.27 6.93 -16.97
CA GLY A 12 -1.95 8.16 -17.70
C GLY A 12 -3.11 8.79 -18.47
N ALA A 13 -4.26 8.13 -18.60
CA ALA A 13 -5.44 8.65 -19.31
C ALA A 13 -6.40 9.51 -18.45
N TYR A 14 -6.08 9.78 -17.18
CA TYR A 14 -6.92 10.58 -16.29
C TYR A 14 -6.62 12.08 -16.43
N ASN A 15 -7.02 12.67 -17.57
CA ASN A 15 -7.11 14.13 -17.75
C ASN A 15 -8.58 14.61 -17.61
N GLY A 16 -9.27 14.08 -16.58
CA GLY A 16 -10.56 14.56 -16.11
C GLY A 16 -10.43 14.84 -14.61
N GLY A 17 -10.94 15.98 -14.15
CA GLY A 17 -10.86 16.38 -12.74
C GLY A 17 -11.44 15.35 -11.76
N GLU A 18 -11.24 15.58 -10.47
CA GLU A 18 -11.73 14.72 -9.37
C GLU A 18 -13.21 14.34 -9.57
N ASP A 19 -14.04 15.30 -10.02
CA ASP A 19 -15.45 15.10 -10.34
C ASP A 19 -15.73 14.05 -11.42
N GLN A 20 -14.92 13.95 -12.47
CA GLN A 20 -15.10 12.94 -13.52
C GLN A 20 -14.88 11.53 -12.97
N THR A 21 -13.95 11.36 -12.03
CA THR A 21 -13.71 10.06 -11.39
C THR A 21 -14.92 9.65 -10.55
N LEU A 22 -15.54 10.61 -9.84
CA LEU A 22 -16.76 10.38 -9.05
C LEU A 22 -17.95 10.01 -9.94
N GLN A 23 -18.21 10.78 -10.99
CA GLN A 23 -19.29 10.53 -11.94
C GLN A 23 -19.16 9.15 -12.59
N ARG A 24 -17.94 8.75 -12.96
CA ARG A 24 -17.66 7.42 -13.52
C ARG A 24 -17.89 6.32 -12.49
N ALA A 25 -17.48 6.51 -11.24
CA ALA A 25 -17.74 5.55 -10.18
C ALA A 25 -19.24 5.34 -9.94
N MET A 26 -20.03 6.42 -9.97
CA MET A 26 -21.49 6.37 -9.88
C MET A 26 -22.09 5.59 -11.06
N LEU A 27 -21.63 5.86 -12.30
CA LEU A 27 -22.12 5.19 -13.50
C LEU A 27 -21.72 3.70 -13.52
N VAL A 28 -20.52 3.35 -13.06
CA VAL A 28 -20.07 1.94 -12.91
C VAL A 28 -20.99 1.19 -11.95
N ALA A 29 -21.30 1.75 -10.79
CA ALA A 29 -22.22 1.13 -9.84
C ALA A 29 -23.60 0.88 -10.46
N ARG A 30 -24.10 1.85 -11.24
CA ARG A 30 -25.36 1.70 -11.98
C ARG A 30 -25.30 0.58 -13.00
N VAL A 31 -24.24 0.49 -13.79
CA VAL A 31 -24.07 -0.57 -14.79
C VAL A 31 -24.00 -1.95 -14.13
N ILE A 32 -23.21 -2.11 -13.06
CA ILE A 32 -23.09 -3.37 -12.33
C ILE A 32 -24.45 -3.83 -11.79
N HIS A 33 -25.21 -2.90 -11.21
CA HIS A 33 -26.56 -3.18 -10.72
C HIS A 33 -27.50 -3.59 -11.85
N ALA A 34 -27.50 -2.85 -12.96
CA ALA A 34 -28.32 -3.15 -14.12
C ALA A 34 -28.03 -4.52 -14.73
N MET A 35 -26.75 -4.93 -14.76
CA MET A 35 -26.31 -6.23 -15.26
C MET A 35 -26.81 -7.43 -14.44
N ARG A 36 -27.40 -7.20 -13.24
CA ARG A 36 -28.02 -8.28 -12.45
C ARG A 36 -29.36 -8.76 -13.02
N GLY A 37 -29.92 -8.05 -14.01
CA GLY A 37 -31.14 -8.47 -14.70
C GLY A 37 -32.43 -8.30 -13.90
N ARG A 38 -32.38 -7.59 -12.75
CA ARG A 38 -33.56 -7.27 -11.92
C ARG A 38 -33.99 -5.81 -12.00
N SER A 39 -33.28 -5.00 -12.79
CA SER A 39 -33.54 -3.57 -12.97
C SER A 39 -34.62 -3.26 -14.02
N GLY A 40 -34.97 -4.21 -14.89
CA GLY A 40 -35.88 -3.93 -16.00
C GLY A 40 -35.32 -3.00 -17.09
N LEU A 41 -34.02 -2.65 -17.04
CA LEU A 41 -33.36 -1.89 -18.10
C LEU A 41 -33.08 -2.80 -19.31
N ARG A 42 -33.41 -2.32 -20.52
CA ARG A 42 -33.07 -3.06 -21.74
C ARG A 42 -31.57 -3.06 -21.97
N ARG A 43 -31.11 -4.10 -22.69
CA ARG A 43 -29.71 -4.29 -23.06
C ARG A 43 -29.10 -3.05 -23.73
N GLY A 44 -29.84 -2.39 -24.63
CA GLY A 44 -29.36 -1.19 -25.32
C GLY A 44 -29.01 -0.02 -24.39
N VAL A 45 -29.78 0.18 -23.31
CA VAL A 45 -29.49 1.23 -22.30
C VAL A 45 -28.23 0.88 -21.51
N ILE A 46 -28.05 -0.39 -21.15
CA ILE A 46 -26.87 -0.87 -20.42
C ILE A 46 -25.61 -0.76 -21.31
N GLU A 47 -25.71 -1.17 -22.58
CA GLU A 47 -24.62 -1.07 -23.56
C GLU A 47 -24.23 0.38 -23.82
N PHE A 48 -25.20 1.29 -23.89
CA PHE A 48 -24.94 2.73 -23.99
C PHE A 48 -24.12 3.24 -22.79
N MET A 49 -24.58 3.01 -21.55
CA MET A 49 -23.84 3.42 -20.35
C MET A 49 -22.44 2.81 -20.28
N ALA A 50 -22.29 1.54 -20.67
CA ALA A 50 -21.00 0.87 -20.75
C ALA A 50 -20.09 1.49 -21.84
N ALA A 51 -20.65 1.90 -22.98
CA ALA A 51 -19.90 2.58 -24.04
C ALA A 51 -19.34 3.92 -23.55
N LEU A 52 -20.13 4.72 -22.81
CA LEU A 52 -19.64 5.97 -22.19
C LEU A 52 -18.41 5.74 -21.31
N LEU A 53 -18.45 4.68 -20.49
CA LEU A 53 -17.34 4.31 -19.61
C LEU A 53 -16.11 3.86 -20.40
N ASN A 54 -16.28 2.93 -21.34
CA ASN A 54 -15.21 2.33 -22.13
C ASN A 54 -14.50 3.35 -23.03
N GLN A 55 -15.25 4.30 -23.58
CA GLN A 55 -14.75 5.33 -24.47
C GLN A 55 -14.25 6.57 -23.72
N ASN A 56 -14.23 6.56 -22.38
CA ASN A 56 -13.83 7.69 -21.54
C ASN A 56 -14.53 9.00 -21.93
N VAL A 57 -15.85 8.95 -22.12
CA VAL A 57 -16.66 10.15 -22.35
C VAL A 57 -16.70 11.00 -21.08
N ARG A 58 -16.61 12.33 -21.20
CA ARG A 58 -16.78 13.22 -20.05
C ARG A 58 -18.25 13.26 -19.65
N LEU A 59 -18.54 12.81 -18.44
CA LEU A 59 -19.90 12.80 -17.91
C LEU A 59 -20.26 14.19 -17.38
N SER A 60 -21.54 14.52 -17.37
CA SER A 60 -22.06 15.75 -16.76
C SER A 60 -23.15 15.37 -15.77
N LEU A 61 -22.74 14.65 -14.72
CA LEU A 61 -23.64 14.20 -13.65
C LEU A 61 -23.31 14.97 -12.36
N SER A 62 -24.34 15.43 -11.67
CA SER A 62 -24.25 16.11 -10.38
C SER A 62 -23.76 15.15 -9.30
N VAL A 63 -22.66 15.53 -8.66
CA VAL A 63 -22.01 14.74 -7.60
C VAL A 63 -22.78 14.84 -6.26
N SER A 64 -23.69 15.82 -6.14
CA SER A 64 -24.64 15.97 -5.03
C SER A 64 -25.67 14.83 -4.93
N GLY A 65 -25.84 14.04 -6.00
CA GLY A 65 -26.74 12.88 -6.05
C GLY A 65 -28.23 13.24 -6.03
N GLY A 66 -29.04 12.29 -5.57
CA GLY A 66 -30.49 12.51 -5.41
C GLY A 66 -31.30 12.42 -6.71
N GLU A 67 -32.42 13.13 -6.76
CA GLU A 67 -33.34 13.13 -7.90
C GLU A 67 -32.75 13.86 -9.12
N GLU A 68 -31.96 14.92 -8.90
CA GLU A 68 -31.29 15.69 -9.95
C GLU A 68 -30.38 14.79 -10.79
N GLN A 69 -29.54 13.99 -10.13
CA GLN A 69 -28.67 13.02 -10.80
C GLN A 69 -29.47 11.97 -11.59
N GLY A 70 -30.63 11.55 -11.07
CA GLY A 70 -31.53 10.66 -11.79
C GLY A 70 -32.05 11.29 -13.07
N ALA A 71 -32.48 12.56 -13.01
CA ALA A 71 -33.01 13.30 -14.15
C ALA A 71 -31.94 13.53 -15.22
N GLU A 72 -30.72 13.84 -14.81
CA GLU A 72 -29.56 13.97 -15.70
C GLU A 72 -29.19 12.64 -16.36
N LEU A 73 -29.24 11.52 -15.61
CA LEU A 73 -28.99 10.20 -16.16
C LEU A 73 -30.05 9.81 -17.20
N VAL A 74 -31.33 10.12 -16.92
CA VAL A 74 -32.43 9.95 -17.88
C VAL A 74 -32.18 10.79 -19.13
N GLY A 75 -31.90 12.09 -18.97
CA GLY A 75 -31.61 13.00 -20.08
C GLY A 75 -30.43 12.56 -20.93
N MET A 76 -29.37 12.07 -20.29
CA MET A 76 -28.20 11.51 -20.96
C MET A 76 -28.52 10.23 -21.75
N CYS A 77 -29.40 9.37 -21.24
CA CYS A 77 -29.77 8.13 -21.92
C CYS A 77 -30.84 8.35 -23.01
N SER A 78 -31.70 9.36 -22.89
CA SER A 78 -32.70 9.73 -23.89
C SER A 78 -32.17 10.69 -24.97
N GLY A 79 -31.01 11.32 -24.74
CA GLY A 79 -30.49 12.40 -25.58
C GLY A 79 -31.16 13.75 -25.36
N SER A 80 -32.09 13.87 -24.40
CA SER A 80 -32.78 15.12 -24.10
C SER A 80 -32.03 15.94 -23.06
N GLY A 81 -31.72 17.21 -23.37
CA GLY A 81 -31.05 18.11 -22.42
C GLY A 81 -29.56 17.80 -22.22
N VAL A 82 -28.95 17.08 -23.16
CA VAL A 82 -27.51 16.80 -23.16
C VAL A 82 -26.73 18.07 -23.52
N PRO A 83 -25.71 18.47 -22.74
CA PRO A 83 -24.85 19.60 -23.11
C PRO A 83 -24.22 19.41 -24.50
N ALA A 84 -24.08 20.48 -25.28
CA ALA A 84 -23.55 20.42 -26.65
C ALA A 84 -22.14 19.79 -26.72
N GLU A 85 -21.34 19.96 -25.68
CA GLU A 85 -20.00 19.37 -25.53
C GLU A 85 -20.07 17.84 -25.46
N LEU A 86 -20.98 17.30 -24.64
CA LEU A 86 -21.21 15.87 -24.51
C LEU A 86 -21.75 15.30 -25.81
N GLN A 87 -22.70 15.99 -26.46
CA GLN A 87 -23.24 15.55 -27.75
C GLN A 87 -22.15 15.47 -28.84
N SER A 88 -21.29 16.48 -28.92
CA SER A 88 -20.14 16.48 -29.84
C SER A 88 -19.17 15.33 -29.56
N GLU A 89 -18.94 15.01 -28.28
CA GLU A 89 -18.06 13.90 -27.88
C GLU A 89 -18.67 12.52 -28.22
N LEU A 90 -19.98 12.36 -28.06
CA LEU A 90 -20.70 11.13 -28.45
C LEU A 90 -20.63 10.90 -29.96
N GLU A 91 -20.84 11.96 -30.76
CA GLU A 91 -20.70 11.91 -32.22
C GLU A 91 -19.27 11.57 -32.63
N ALA A 92 -18.26 12.25 -32.05
CA ALA A 92 -16.86 12.00 -32.34
C ALA A 92 -16.43 10.56 -32.02
N LYS A 93 -17.00 9.96 -30.97
CA LYS A 93 -16.70 8.58 -30.53
C LYS A 93 -17.68 7.54 -31.11
N SER A 94 -18.58 7.95 -32.00
CA SER A 94 -19.56 7.09 -32.67
C SER A 94 -20.44 6.29 -31.68
N ILE A 95 -20.84 6.91 -30.58
CA ILE A 95 -21.71 6.30 -29.57
C ILE A 95 -23.15 6.68 -29.89
N ALA A 96 -23.95 5.69 -30.32
CA ALA A 96 -25.36 5.88 -30.63
C ALA A 96 -26.24 5.79 -29.37
N PHE A 97 -27.25 6.64 -29.29
CA PHE A 97 -28.30 6.54 -28.28
C PHE A 97 -29.13 5.26 -28.46
N PRO A 98 -29.84 4.80 -27.40
CA PRO A 98 -30.80 3.71 -27.50
C PRO A 98 -31.86 4.01 -28.59
N ALA A 99 -31.99 3.12 -29.57
CA ALA A 99 -32.77 3.36 -30.81
C ALA A 99 -34.26 3.70 -30.57
N ASP A 100 -34.87 3.11 -29.53
CA ASP A 100 -36.30 3.26 -29.24
C ASP A 100 -36.57 4.31 -28.14
N GLY A 101 -35.57 5.11 -27.76
CA GLY A 101 -35.66 5.97 -26.57
C GLY A 101 -35.82 5.16 -25.28
N LEU A 102 -36.29 5.79 -24.20
CA LEU A 102 -36.53 5.16 -22.90
C LEU A 102 -38.01 4.89 -22.66
N THR A 103 -38.34 3.71 -22.12
CA THR A 103 -39.68 3.38 -21.62
C THR A 103 -39.96 4.04 -20.26
N GLU A 104 -41.23 4.18 -19.89
CA GLU A 104 -41.62 4.72 -18.56
C GLU A 104 -40.99 3.92 -17.40
N GLN A 105 -40.89 2.60 -17.53
CA GLN A 105 -40.25 1.74 -16.55
C GLN A 105 -38.73 1.98 -16.45
N GLU A 106 -38.07 2.24 -17.58
CA GLU A 106 -36.65 2.59 -17.61
C GLU A 106 -36.39 3.96 -17.00
N VAL A 107 -37.23 4.95 -17.30
CA VAL A 107 -37.18 6.27 -16.65
C VAL A 107 -37.34 6.13 -15.14
N ALA A 108 -38.39 5.43 -14.69
CA ALA A 108 -38.62 5.20 -13.26
C ALA A 108 -37.43 4.48 -12.59
N THR A 109 -36.82 3.51 -13.27
CA THR A 109 -35.64 2.79 -12.77
C THR A 109 -34.39 3.66 -12.70
N LEU A 110 -34.15 4.50 -13.70
CA LEU A 110 -32.99 5.41 -13.73
C LEU A 110 -33.13 6.51 -12.68
N MET A 111 -34.34 7.04 -12.48
CA MET A 111 -34.65 8.00 -11.41
C MET A 111 -34.50 7.36 -10.03
N SER A 112 -35.13 6.19 -9.85
CA SER A 112 -35.09 5.43 -8.60
C SER A 112 -33.66 4.96 -8.28
N GLY A 113 -33.29 5.05 -7.00
CA GLY A 113 -32.01 4.56 -6.50
C GLY A 113 -30.76 5.31 -6.93
N SER A 114 -30.88 6.46 -7.60
CA SER A 114 -29.75 7.32 -7.99
C SER A 114 -28.84 7.66 -6.82
N GLY A 115 -29.41 8.16 -5.71
CA GLY A 115 -28.63 8.47 -4.51
C GLY A 115 -27.94 7.25 -3.88
N SER A 116 -28.62 6.10 -3.79
CA SER A 116 -28.09 4.87 -3.17
C SER A 116 -26.93 4.28 -3.99
N LEU A 117 -27.10 4.18 -5.31
CA LEU A 117 -26.10 3.64 -6.22
C LEU A 117 -24.92 4.61 -6.40
N ALA A 118 -25.19 5.91 -6.41
CA ALA A 118 -24.15 6.93 -6.36
C ALA A 118 -23.28 6.77 -5.11
N MET A 119 -23.91 6.69 -3.93
CA MET A 119 -23.18 6.50 -2.68
C MET A 119 -22.38 5.20 -2.71
N THR A 120 -22.95 4.11 -3.21
CA THR A 120 -22.25 2.81 -3.31
C THR A 120 -21.03 2.92 -4.23
N GLY A 121 -21.15 3.58 -5.38
CA GLY A 121 -20.04 3.80 -6.31
C GLY A 121 -18.92 4.65 -5.71
N ILE A 122 -19.27 5.78 -5.09
CA ILE A 122 -18.28 6.67 -4.44
C ILE A 122 -17.64 5.99 -3.23
N THR A 123 -18.41 5.25 -2.44
CA THR A 123 -17.87 4.46 -1.31
C THR A 123 -16.92 3.38 -1.80
N ALA A 124 -17.22 2.71 -2.92
CA ALA A 124 -16.34 1.70 -3.49
C ALA A 124 -15.00 2.31 -3.92
N LEU A 125 -15.03 3.49 -4.56
CA LEU A 125 -13.83 4.24 -4.89
C LEU A 125 -13.04 4.65 -3.64
N ALA A 126 -13.72 5.18 -2.62
CA ALA A 126 -13.09 5.59 -1.36
C ALA A 126 -12.41 4.39 -0.67
N MET A 127 -13.08 3.24 -0.57
CA MET A 127 -12.52 2.06 0.07
C MET A 127 -11.40 1.43 -0.76
N ALA A 128 -11.46 1.49 -2.10
CA ALA A 128 -10.34 1.06 -2.94
C ALA A 128 -9.08 1.91 -2.65
N ARG A 129 -9.23 3.23 -2.58
CA ARG A 129 -8.13 4.14 -2.21
C ARG A 129 -7.65 3.92 -0.78
N ALA A 130 -8.56 3.66 0.16
CA ALA A 130 -8.21 3.36 1.55
C ALA A 130 -7.36 2.08 1.66
N VAL A 131 -7.72 1.02 0.94
CA VAL A 131 -6.95 -0.23 0.92
C VAL A 131 -5.56 -0.04 0.31
N GLU A 132 -5.43 0.78 -0.74
CA GLU A 132 -4.10 1.10 -1.28
C GLU A 132 -3.28 1.96 -0.31
N ALA A 133 -3.90 2.91 0.40
CA ALA A 133 -3.23 3.73 1.41
C ALA A 133 -2.64 2.88 2.54
N GLN A 134 -3.34 1.83 2.98
CA GLN A 134 -2.87 0.92 4.04
C GLN A 134 -1.53 0.26 3.72
N LYS A 135 -1.30 -0.09 2.45
CA LYS A 135 -0.04 -0.68 2.01
C LYS A 135 1.15 0.27 2.17
N LEU A 136 0.90 1.57 2.30
CA LEU A 136 1.92 2.60 2.48
C LEU A 136 2.13 2.94 3.96
N VAL A 137 1.08 2.86 4.78
CA VAL A 137 1.05 3.29 6.18
C VAL A 137 2.14 2.61 7.02
N ASP A 138 2.24 1.27 6.98
CA ASP A 138 3.23 0.54 7.78
C ASP A 138 4.67 0.72 7.29
N PRO A 139 4.96 0.62 5.97
CA PRO A 139 6.30 0.90 5.46
C PRO A 139 6.80 2.33 5.79
N ILE A 140 5.92 3.33 5.75
CA ILE A 140 6.25 4.70 6.14
C ILE A 140 6.55 4.78 7.63
N ALA A 141 5.70 4.20 8.48
CA ALA A 141 5.94 4.15 9.92
C ALA A 141 7.25 3.43 10.26
N ALA A 142 7.59 2.35 9.54
CA ALA A 142 8.87 1.67 9.66
C ALA A 142 10.05 2.59 9.27
N MET A 143 9.91 3.39 8.21
CA MET A 143 10.93 4.38 7.86
C MET A 143 11.13 5.40 8.99
N THR A 144 10.05 5.87 9.61
CA THR A 144 10.11 6.78 10.76
C THR A 144 10.81 6.14 11.96
N CYS A 145 10.46 4.89 12.32
CA CYS A 145 11.17 4.14 13.37
C CYS A 145 12.66 3.99 13.06
N GLY A 146 13.02 3.73 11.80
CA GLY A 146 14.43 3.65 11.39
C GLY A 146 15.17 4.98 11.47
N ALA A 147 14.46 6.10 11.24
CA ALA A 147 15.01 7.45 11.23
C ALA A 147 15.21 8.04 12.63
N VAL A 148 14.32 7.71 13.57
CA VAL A 148 14.34 8.20 14.96
C VAL A 148 15.02 7.21 15.91
N GLY A 149 14.97 5.92 15.60
CA GLY A 149 15.43 4.82 16.45
C GLY A 149 14.25 3.95 16.89
N VAL A 150 14.45 2.63 16.89
CA VAL A 150 13.40 1.64 17.14
C VAL A 150 13.20 1.46 18.65
N PRO A 151 12.00 1.71 19.20
CA PRO A 151 11.72 1.43 20.61
C PRO A 151 11.82 -0.08 20.89
N ARG A 152 12.33 -0.44 22.07
CA ARG A 152 12.50 -1.85 22.47
C ARG A 152 11.18 -2.61 22.53
N ASP A 153 10.13 -1.94 23.01
CA ASP A 153 8.83 -2.58 23.25
C ASP A 153 8.09 -2.90 21.95
N LEU A 154 8.30 -2.11 20.89
CA LEU A 154 7.67 -2.29 19.57
C LEU A 154 7.96 -3.66 18.95
N LEU A 155 9.15 -4.22 19.20
CA LEU A 155 9.58 -5.50 18.64
C LEU A 155 9.44 -6.67 19.63
N SER A 156 8.84 -6.44 20.80
CA SER A 156 8.73 -7.44 21.86
C SER A 156 7.58 -8.41 21.59
N ASP A 157 7.89 -9.71 21.52
CA ASP A 157 6.88 -10.76 21.29
C ASP A 157 5.93 -10.88 22.51
N SER A 158 6.41 -10.54 23.71
CA SER A 158 5.63 -10.61 24.96
C SER A 158 4.42 -9.69 24.98
N MET A 159 4.45 -8.54 24.28
CA MET A 159 3.33 -7.61 24.22
C MET A 159 2.20 -8.14 23.31
N LEU A 160 2.57 -8.78 22.20
CA LEU A 160 1.62 -9.36 21.24
C LEU A 160 0.91 -10.59 21.82
N ASP A 161 1.62 -11.39 22.62
CA ASP A 161 1.06 -12.56 23.30
C ASP A 161 -0.06 -12.20 24.29
N LEU A 162 -0.02 -11.00 24.89
CA LEU A 162 -1.04 -10.55 25.83
C LEU A 162 -2.35 -10.14 25.16
N ARG A 163 -2.31 -9.68 23.90
CA ARG A 163 -3.47 -9.22 23.14
C ARG A 163 -3.36 -9.67 21.68
N PRO A 164 -3.65 -10.94 21.35
CA PRO A 164 -3.39 -11.50 20.02
C PRO A 164 -4.48 -11.12 19.00
N HIS A 165 -4.70 -9.82 18.79
CA HIS A 165 -5.52 -9.34 17.67
C HIS A 165 -4.78 -9.64 16.37
N ARG A 166 -5.46 -10.28 15.42
CA ARG A 166 -4.87 -10.76 14.17
C ARG A 166 -4.09 -9.66 13.46
N MET A 167 -4.71 -8.49 13.23
CA MET A 167 -4.09 -7.45 12.44
C MET A 167 -2.94 -6.75 13.15
N MET A 168 -3.08 -6.52 14.46
CA MET A 168 -1.99 -6.01 15.30
C MET A 168 -0.76 -6.91 15.24
N THR A 169 -0.96 -8.24 15.25
CA THR A 169 0.11 -9.23 15.12
C THR A 169 0.76 -9.18 13.74
N THR A 170 -0.03 -9.06 12.66
CA THR A 170 0.47 -8.91 11.29
C THR A 170 1.37 -7.68 11.15
N ILE A 171 0.91 -6.53 11.65
CA ILE A 171 1.64 -5.26 11.54
C ILE A 171 2.94 -5.32 12.33
N ALA A 172 2.90 -5.81 13.57
CA ALA A 172 4.10 -5.96 14.38
C ALA A 172 5.11 -6.93 13.73
N PHE A 173 4.63 -8.02 13.11
CA PHE A 173 5.48 -8.90 12.32
C PHE A 173 6.13 -8.19 11.12
N ASN A 174 5.35 -7.44 10.33
CA ASN A 174 5.84 -6.68 9.19
C ASN A 174 6.90 -5.66 9.61
N LEU A 175 6.65 -4.90 10.69
CA LEU A 175 7.60 -3.95 11.26
C LEU A 175 8.88 -4.67 11.71
N LYS A 176 8.78 -5.81 12.38
CA LYS A 176 9.93 -6.61 12.83
C LYS A 176 10.78 -7.10 11.66
N VAL A 177 10.15 -7.49 10.55
CA VAL A 177 10.84 -7.90 9.33
C VAL A 177 11.63 -6.73 8.74
N VAL A 178 11.03 -5.55 8.62
CA VAL A 178 11.66 -4.36 8.03
C VAL A 178 12.76 -3.78 8.93
N LEU A 179 12.51 -3.70 10.23
CA LEU A 179 13.35 -3.06 11.24
C LEU A 179 14.40 -3.98 11.87
N SER A 180 14.49 -5.24 11.44
CA SER A 180 15.42 -6.21 12.01
C SER A 180 16.88 -5.70 12.02
N ASN A 181 17.48 -5.61 13.20
CA ASN A 181 18.82 -5.04 13.44
C ASN A 181 18.94 -3.52 13.16
N GLY A 182 17.83 -2.78 13.25
CA GLY A 182 17.84 -1.32 13.23
C GLY A 182 18.47 -0.71 14.50
N PRO A 183 18.78 0.60 14.47
CA PRO A 183 19.32 1.30 15.63
C PRO A 183 18.29 1.34 16.77
N GLU A 184 18.71 1.00 17.99
CA GLU A 184 17.86 1.13 19.17
C GLU A 184 17.58 2.61 19.46
N GLY A 185 16.30 2.93 19.69
CA GLY A 185 15.82 4.26 20.05
C GLY A 185 15.42 4.40 21.51
N ALA A 186 15.17 5.63 21.93
CA ALA A 186 14.54 5.91 23.22
C ALA A 186 13.09 5.40 23.24
N PRO A 187 12.51 5.15 24.43
CA PRO A 187 11.08 4.87 24.57
C PRO A 187 10.23 5.98 23.93
N SER A 188 9.19 5.59 23.19
CA SER A 188 8.26 6.52 22.54
C SER A 188 6.89 5.88 22.47
N ASP A 189 5.90 6.49 23.12
CA ASP A 189 4.53 5.98 23.11
C ASP A 189 3.92 6.04 21.70
N VAL A 190 4.27 7.05 20.92
CA VAL A 190 3.83 7.22 19.52
C VAL A 190 4.32 6.07 18.64
N LEU A 191 5.59 5.67 18.78
CA LEU A 191 6.16 4.58 17.96
C LEU A 191 5.77 3.20 18.50
N SER A 192 5.69 3.02 19.82
CA SER A 192 5.31 1.73 20.42
C SER A 192 3.83 1.37 20.18
N SER A 193 2.96 2.37 20.00
CA SER A 193 1.52 2.17 19.75
C SER A 193 1.18 1.91 18.28
N ILE A 194 2.14 1.89 17.35
CA ILE A 194 1.88 1.67 15.92
C ILE A 194 0.99 0.44 15.68
N PRO A 195 1.28 -0.77 16.21
CA PRO A 195 0.41 -1.93 16.00
C PRO A 195 -0.99 -1.75 16.60
N GLU A 196 -1.09 -1.07 17.76
CA GLU A 196 -2.35 -0.84 18.48
C GLU A 196 -3.27 0.15 17.76
N VAL A 197 -2.70 1.09 17.00
CA VAL A 197 -3.46 2.05 16.19
C VAL A 197 -3.74 1.49 14.80
N HIS A 198 -2.71 0.97 14.12
CA HIS A 198 -2.82 0.52 12.73
C HIS A 198 -3.65 -0.76 12.60
N GLY A 199 -3.57 -1.68 13.56
CA GLY A 199 -4.27 -2.98 13.49
C GLY A 199 -5.79 -2.85 13.45
N PRO A 200 -6.42 -2.24 14.46
CA PRO A 200 -7.86 -2.01 14.45
C PRO A 200 -8.31 -1.12 13.29
N ALA A 201 -7.48 -0.16 12.89
CA ALA A 201 -7.77 0.67 11.73
C ALA A 201 -7.82 -0.17 10.44
N GLU A 202 -6.91 -1.13 10.30
CA GLU A 202 -6.86 -1.99 9.13
C GLU A 202 -8.04 -2.95 9.05
N ASP A 203 -8.41 -3.57 10.17
CA ASP A 203 -9.61 -4.39 10.26
C ASP A 203 -10.89 -3.62 9.87
N ALA A 204 -11.04 -2.36 10.34
CA ALA A 204 -12.21 -1.54 10.04
C ALA A 204 -12.34 -1.19 8.56
N ILE A 205 -11.23 -0.79 7.92
CA ILE A 205 -11.21 -0.46 6.47
C ILE A 205 -11.49 -1.72 5.63
N LEU A 206 -10.87 -2.85 5.95
CA LEU A 206 -11.11 -4.10 5.22
C LEU A 206 -12.56 -4.58 5.39
N GLN A 207 -13.16 -4.38 6.56
CA GLN A 207 -14.57 -4.70 6.79
C GLN A 207 -15.50 -3.80 5.97
N ALA A 208 -15.20 -2.49 5.87
CA ALA A 208 -15.95 -1.58 5.00
C ALA A 208 -15.78 -1.89 3.51
N ALA A 209 -14.56 -2.25 3.07
CA ALA A 209 -14.28 -2.71 1.71
C ALA A 209 -15.09 -3.97 1.35
N LYS A 210 -15.23 -4.92 2.29
CA LYS A 210 -16.10 -6.10 2.11
C LYS A 210 -17.57 -5.71 2.03
N ALA A 211 -18.04 -4.85 2.92
CA ALA A 211 -19.43 -4.40 2.94
C ALA A 211 -19.83 -3.73 1.62
N VAL A 212 -19.00 -2.80 1.12
CA VAL A 212 -19.28 -2.13 -0.16
C VAL A 212 -19.15 -3.06 -1.36
N THR A 213 -18.24 -4.04 -1.31
CA THR A 213 -18.16 -5.07 -2.35
C THR A 213 -19.44 -5.89 -2.43
N VAL A 214 -20.02 -6.27 -1.28
CA VAL A 214 -21.31 -6.96 -1.25
C VAL A 214 -22.40 -6.07 -1.83
N GLU A 215 -22.48 -4.82 -1.39
CA GLU A 215 -23.50 -3.86 -1.84
C GLU A 215 -23.43 -3.56 -3.33
N LEU A 216 -22.23 -3.34 -3.86
CA LEU A 216 -22.00 -3.13 -5.30
C LEU A 216 -22.49 -4.31 -6.14
N ASN A 217 -22.46 -5.53 -5.57
CA ASN A 217 -22.88 -6.75 -6.22
C ASN A 217 -24.32 -7.19 -5.84
N SER A 218 -24.99 -6.47 -4.96
CA SER A 218 -26.38 -6.71 -4.57
C SER A 218 -27.32 -6.37 -5.71
N ALA A 219 -28.41 -7.13 -5.82
CA ALA A 219 -29.46 -6.86 -6.79
C ALA A 219 -30.66 -6.25 -6.07
N GLU A 220 -30.94 -4.97 -6.30
CA GLU A 220 -32.23 -4.40 -5.89
C GLU A 220 -33.25 -4.63 -7.00
N SER A 221 -34.47 -5.00 -6.60
CA SER A 221 -35.62 -4.98 -7.50
C SER A 221 -36.01 -3.52 -7.70
N SER A 222 -35.70 -2.93 -8.86
CA SER A 222 -36.16 -1.58 -9.18
C SER A 222 -37.63 -1.54 -9.57
N ALA A 223 -38.28 -2.71 -9.74
CA ALA A 223 -39.67 -2.78 -10.16
C ALA A 223 -40.54 -1.97 -9.18
N PRO A 224 -41.17 -0.87 -9.62
CA PRO A 224 -42.18 -0.20 -8.84
C PRO A 224 -43.44 -1.05 -8.93
N THR A 225 -43.47 -2.17 -8.20
CA THR A 225 -44.76 -2.81 -7.92
C THR A 225 -45.53 -1.82 -7.04
N PRO A 226 -46.82 -1.56 -7.27
CA PRO A 226 -47.63 -0.81 -6.32
C PRO A 226 -47.48 -1.42 -4.92
N GLY A 227 -46.90 -0.69 -3.97
CA GLY A 227 -46.59 -1.17 -2.63
C GLY A 227 -45.17 -1.74 -2.41
N ALA A 228 -44.29 -1.75 -3.41
CA ALA A 228 -42.88 -2.08 -3.23
C ALA A 228 -42.17 -0.97 -2.43
N PRO A 229 -41.35 -1.31 -1.41
CA PRO A 229 -40.62 -0.30 -0.66
C PRO A 229 -39.66 0.45 -1.59
N ALA A 230 -39.56 1.77 -1.39
CA ALA A 230 -38.57 2.62 -2.04
C ALA A 230 -37.16 2.00 -1.96
N THR A 231 -36.27 2.38 -2.90
CA THR A 231 -34.87 1.93 -2.93
C THR A 231 -34.29 1.87 -1.52
N ARG A 232 -33.74 0.71 -1.15
CA ARG A 232 -33.29 0.51 0.22
C ARG A 232 -32.00 1.30 0.40
N VAL A 233 -31.94 2.08 1.48
CA VAL A 233 -30.68 2.72 1.83
C VAL A 233 -29.72 1.61 2.27
N PRO A 234 -28.46 1.59 1.79
CA PRO A 234 -27.52 0.53 2.11
C PRO A 234 -26.89 0.82 3.48
N MET A 235 -27.70 0.64 4.53
CA MET A 235 -27.36 0.94 5.92
C MET A 235 -26.13 0.18 6.42
N VAL A 236 -25.92 -1.05 5.94
CA VAL A 236 -24.73 -1.83 6.26
C VAL A 236 -23.48 -1.13 5.75
N CYS A 237 -23.50 -0.59 4.53
CA CYS A 237 -22.38 0.20 4.00
C CYS A 237 -22.15 1.48 4.81
N ILE A 238 -23.22 2.22 5.13
CA ILE A 238 -23.12 3.45 5.92
C ILE A 238 -22.46 3.18 7.29
N GLN A 239 -22.89 2.13 7.98
CA GLN A 239 -22.35 1.79 9.30
C GLN A 239 -20.86 1.44 9.23
N ASN A 240 -20.46 0.58 8.28
CA ASN A 240 -19.06 0.20 8.14
C ASN A 240 -18.19 1.37 7.64
N LEU A 241 -18.73 2.24 6.80
CA LEU A 241 -18.05 3.45 6.33
C LEU A 241 -17.75 4.41 7.49
N ASN A 242 -18.68 4.60 8.44
CA ASN A 242 -18.42 5.39 9.64
C ASN A 242 -17.28 4.81 10.50
N SER A 243 -17.24 3.48 10.65
CA SER A 243 -16.13 2.80 11.34
C SER A 243 -14.80 3.01 10.60
N ALA A 244 -14.78 2.82 9.28
CA ALA A 244 -13.58 3.04 8.47
C ALA A 244 -13.11 4.51 8.50
N ARG A 245 -14.04 5.47 8.52
CA ARG A 245 -13.70 6.90 8.59
C ARG A 245 -13.00 7.26 9.90
N THR A 246 -13.46 6.71 11.02
CA THR A 246 -12.79 6.86 12.32
C THR A 246 -11.39 6.24 12.30
N ALA A 247 -11.24 5.06 11.69
CA ALA A 247 -9.95 4.41 11.49
C ALA A 247 -8.99 5.25 10.63
N LEU A 248 -9.45 5.79 9.50
CA LEU A 248 -8.66 6.66 8.62
C LEU A 248 -8.20 7.94 9.33
N ALA A 249 -9.05 8.53 10.17
CA ALA A 249 -8.68 9.68 10.98
C ALA A 249 -7.57 9.32 11.98
N ALA A 250 -7.69 8.17 12.66
CA ALA A 250 -6.65 7.70 13.58
C ALA A 250 -5.31 7.43 12.87
N LEU A 251 -5.32 6.86 11.66
CA LEU A 251 -4.10 6.68 10.85
C LEU A 251 -3.45 8.01 10.45
N ARG A 252 -4.28 8.99 10.07
CA ARG A 252 -3.81 10.35 9.73
C ARG A 252 -3.17 11.00 10.95
N ASP A 253 -3.86 10.98 12.09
CA ASP A 253 -3.39 11.62 13.31
C ASP A 253 -2.08 10.96 13.79
N ALA A 254 -2.00 9.62 13.79
CA ALA A 254 -0.78 8.89 14.08
C ALA A 254 0.38 9.22 13.12
N SER A 255 0.10 9.41 11.82
CA SER A 255 1.10 9.87 10.84
C SER A 255 1.60 11.28 11.16
N THR A 256 0.71 12.20 11.54
CA THR A 256 1.12 13.56 11.94
C THR A 256 1.95 13.58 13.23
N GLU A 257 1.62 12.73 14.21
CA GLU A 257 2.40 12.59 15.45
C GLU A 257 3.80 12.03 15.15
N ARG A 258 3.90 11.03 14.27
CA ARG A 258 5.18 10.47 13.83
C ARG A 258 6.01 11.48 13.03
N LEU A 259 5.38 12.27 12.17
CA LEU A 259 6.03 13.36 11.45
C LEU A 259 6.64 14.39 12.41
N ALA A 260 5.98 14.69 13.53
CA ALA A 260 6.50 15.62 14.53
C ALA A 260 7.78 15.12 15.25
N LEU A 261 8.07 13.82 15.19
CA LEU A 261 9.32 13.24 15.72
C LEU A 261 10.51 13.44 14.78
N LEU A 262 10.26 13.76 13.50
CA LEU A 262 11.29 13.88 12.48
C LEU A 262 11.81 15.32 12.36
N PRO A 263 13.13 15.52 12.20
CA PRO A 263 13.70 16.85 12.02
C PRO A 263 13.26 17.44 10.68
N GLY A 264 12.72 18.66 10.71
CA GLY A 264 12.18 19.32 9.51
C GLY A 264 10.80 18.81 9.08
N GLY A 265 10.10 18.07 9.94
CA GLY A 265 8.70 17.73 9.72
C GLY A 265 7.81 18.98 9.80
N GLU A 266 7.35 19.46 8.65
CA GLU A 266 6.34 20.51 8.59
C GLU A 266 4.97 19.89 8.82
N LEU A 267 4.33 20.22 9.94
CA LEU A 267 2.95 19.83 10.18
C LEU A 267 2.06 20.40 9.08
N PRO A 268 1.16 19.59 8.49
CA PRO A 268 0.20 20.11 7.52
C PRO A 268 -0.59 21.26 8.12
N SER A 269 -0.86 22.29 7.31
CA SER A 269 -1.71 23.45 7.66
C SER A 269 -2.99 22.98 8.35
N ALA A 270 -3.33 23.60 9.49
CA ALA A 270 -4.49 23.34 10.35
C ALA A 270 -5.47 22.29 9.81
N VAL A 271 -5.17 21.02 10.05
CA VAL A 271 -6.05 19.92 9.67
C VAL A 271 -7.29 20.01 10.56
N ALA A 272 -8.47 20.15 9.95
CA ALA A 272 -9.71 20.19 10.70
C ALA A 272 -9.80 18.94 11.61
N PRO A 273 -9.99 19.10 12.93
CA PRO A 273 -10.09 17.98 13.83
C PRO A 273 -11.21 17.06 13.36
N TYR A 274 -10.99 15.75 13.45
CA TYR A 274 -12.04 14.79 13.14
C TYR A 274 -13.17 14.98 14.16
N GLY A 275 -14.30 15.52 13.68
CA GLY A 275 -15.51 15.65 14.50
C GLY A 275 -16.06 14.28 14.91
N PRO A 276 -16.89 14.21 15.97
CA PRO A 276 -17.49 12.95 16.40
C PRO A 276 -18.26 12.26 15.27
N PRO A 277 -18.45 10.93 15.33
CA PRO A 277 -19.28 10.21 14.37
C PRO A 277 -20.67 10.87 14.31
N GLU A 278 -21.03 11.28 13.10
CA GLU A 278 -22.18 12.15 12.85
C GLU A 278 -23.47 11.36 12.99
N LYS A 279 -24.47 11.94 13.69
CA LYS A 279 -25.80 11.36 13.70
C LYS A 279 -26.44 11.62 12.34
N LEU A 280 -26.81 10.55 11.65
CA LEU A 280 -27.57 10.70 10.42
C LEU A 280 -28.99 11.23 10.74
N ALA A 281 -29.33 12.45 10.32
CA ALA A 281 -30.68 12.99 10.35
C ALA A 281 -31.57 12.40 9.22
N SER A 282 -31.00 12.01 8.07
CA SER A 282 -31.68 11.33 6.97
C SER A 282 -30.74 10.38 6.20
N PRO A 283 -31.01 9.06 6.19
CA PRO A 283 -30.10 8.07 5.61
C PRO A 283 -29.91 8.16 4.08
N LYS A 284 -30.81 8.83 3.34
CA LYS A 284 -30.76 8.94 1.87
C LYS A 284 -29.76 10.00 1.37
N ASP A 285 -29.77 11.19 1.96
CA ASP A 285 -28.95 12.32 1.49
C ASP A 285 -27.59 12.38 2.21
N GLU A 286 -27.51 11.89 3.45
CA GLU A 286 -26.28 11.95 4.23
C GLU A 286 -25.30 10.81 3.92
N GLY A 287 -25.79 9.68 3.37
CA GLY A 287 -24.90 8.57 2.98
C GLY A 287 -23.90 8.98 1.89
N LEU A 288 -24.37 9.73 0.89
CA LEU A 288 -23.50 10.22 -0.19
C LEU A 288 -22.51 11.27 0.33
N GLN A 289 -22.98 12.20 1.17
CA GLN A 289 -22.12 13.19 1.82
C GLN A 289 -21.06 12.52 2.69
N LEU A 290 -21.40 11.44 3.40
CA LEU A 290 -20.45 10.65 4.16
C LEU A 290 -19.36 10.04 3.26
N ALA A 291 -19.72 9.52 2.08
CA ALA A 291 -18.76 8.99 1.12
C ALA A 291 -17.81 10.08 0.57
N LEU A 292 -18.35 11.25 0.21
CA LEU A 292 -17.55 12.40 -0.26
C LEU A 292 -16.61 12.92 0.83
N ARG A 293 -17.09 13.05 2.07
CA ARG A 293 -16.24 13.44 3.21
C ARG A 293 -15.15 12.42 3.50
N THR A 294 -15.41 11.13 3.25
CA THR A 294 -14.41 10.07 3.39
C THR A 294 -13.29 10.22 2.35
N LEU A 295 -13.61 10.61 1.12
CA LEU A 295 -12.61 10.92 0.11
C LEU A 295 -11.76 12.14 0.49
N ALA A 296 -12.38 13.20 1.02
CA ALA A 296 -11.64 14.36 1.53
C ALA A 296 -10.68 13.98 2.67
N LEU A 297 -11.11 13.09 3.58
CA LEU A 297 -10.26 12.57 4.64
C LEU A 297 -9.08 11.73 4.09
N LEU A 298 -9.32 10.91 3.08
CA LEU A 298 -8.27 10.14 2.41
C LEU A 298 -7.21 11.04 1.76
N LYS A 299 -7.63 12.14 1.14
CA LYS A 299 -6.71 13.15 0.59
C LYS A 299 -5.83 13.77 1.68
N SER A 300 -6.43 14.09 2.83
CA SER A 300 -5.68 14.58 4.00
C SER A 300 -4.71 13.52 4.57
N LEU A 301 -5.09 12.25 4.57
CA LEU A 301 -4.21 11.14 4.95
C LEU A 301 -3.04 11.00 3.96
N GLU A 302 -3.29 11.08 2.65
CA GLU A 302 -2.27 11.05 1.61
C GLU A 302 -1.24 12.17 1.79
N GLU A 303 -1.69 13.39 2.06
CA GLU A 303 -0.82 14.54 2.33
C GLU A 303 0.04 14.31 3.59
N SER A 304 -0.55 13.77 4.65
CA SER A 304 0.17 13.45 5.89
C SER A 304 1.23 12.37 5.67
N LEU A 305 0.88 11.27 5.00
CA LEU A 305 1.80 10.18 4.66
C LEU A 305 2.92 10.66 3.73
N ALA A 306 2.62 11.53 2.77
CA ALA A 306 3.61 12.12 1.89
C ALA A 306 4.64 12.97 2.65
N GLY A 307 4.16 13.80 3.60
CA GLY A 307 4.99 14.59 4.48
C GLY A 307 5.90 13.72 5.35
N GLU A 308 5.31 12.73 6.02
CA GLU A 308 6.01 11.76 6.87
C GLU A 308 7.10 11.02 6.09
N ALA A 309 6.75 10.42 4.95
CA ALA A 309 7.68 9.65 4.13
C ALA A 309 8.85 10.52 3.62
N LYS A 310 8.58 11.74 3.15
CA LYS A 310 9.63 12.67 2.67
C LYS A 310 10.60 13.02 3.79
N ALA A 311 10.09 13.35 4.99
CA ALA A 311 10.92 13.65 6.15
C ALA A 311 11.75 12.43 6.59
N ALA A 312 11.13 11.24 6.61
CA ALA A 312 11.81 10.01 7.01
C ALA A 312 12.93 9.64 6.02
N VAL A 313 12.67 9.68 4.71
CA VAL A 313 13.67 9.41 3.67
C VAL A 313 14.86 10.37 3.77
N SER A 314 14.60 11.66 3.98
CA SER A 314 15.64 12.69 4.16
C SER A 314 16.52 12.38 5.38
N GLN A 315 15.89 12.07 6.52
CA GLN A 315 16.61 11.76 7.74
C GLN A 315 17.41 10.46 7.63
N LEU A 316 16.86 9.41 7.01
CA LEU A 316 17.57 8.15 6.76
C LEU A 316 18.80 8.38 5.87
N ALA A 317 18.68 9.19 4.82
CA ALA A 317 19.81 9.54 3.96
C ALA A 317 20.90 10.31 4.73
N ALA A 318 20.51 11.23 5.62
CA ALA A 318 21.45 11.95 6.47
C ALA A 318 22.18 11.02 7.46
N LEU A 319 21.50 10.02 8.02
CA LEU A 319 22.11 9.01 8.90
C LEU A 319 23.10 8.11 8.14
N GLU A 320 22.75 7.67 6.94
CA GLU A 320 23.67 6.90 6.07
C GLU A 320 24.91 7.71 5.74
N ALA A 321 24.76 8.98 5.32
CA ALA A 321 25.89 9.84 5.02
C ALA A 321 26.81 10.07 6.23
N LYS A 322 26.24 10.25 7.43
CA LYS A 322 27.01 10.34 8.69
C LYS A 322 27.77 9.05 8.99
N ALA A 323 27.13 7.90 8.82
CA ALA A 323 27.77 6.61 9.04
C ALA A 323 28.88 6.34 8.03
N GLU A 324 28.70 6.70 6.76
CA GLU A 324 29.74 6.62 5.73
C GLU A 324 30.92 7.53 6.02
N ALA A 325 30.68 8.77 6.47
CA ALA A 325 31.73 9.69 6.90
C ALA A 325 32.52 9.15 8.11
N GLN A 326 31.84 8.58 9.11
CA GLN A 326 32.48 7.95 10.27
C GLN A 326 33.25 6.68 9.89
N ALA A 327 32.74 5.88 8.94
CA ALA A 327 33.43 4.72 8.40
C ALA A 327 34.67 5.10 7.57
N ALA A 328 34.62 6.21 6.84
CA ALA A 328 35.78 6.76 6.13
C ALA A 328 36.84 7.28 7.12
N ALA A 329 36.42 7.96 8.20
CA ALA A 329 37.32 8.45 9.25
C ALA A 329 37.99 7.31 10.05
N SER A 330 37.24 6.24 10.36
CA SER A 330 37.77 5.05 11.08
C SER A 330 38.50 4.06 10.16
N GLY A 331 38.17 4.02 8.87
CA GLY A 331 38.81 3.20 7.84
C GLY A 331 40.23 3.63 7.47
N GLY A 332 40.67 4.82 7.88
CA GLY A 332 42.06 5.26 7.84
C GLY A 332 42.94 4.70 8.97
N GLY A 333 42.35 4.08 10.01
CA GLY A 333 43.05 3.61 11.20
C GLY A 333 43.63 2.19 11.12
N GLY A 334 43.80 1.63 9.93
CA GLY A 334 44.22 0.24 9.70
C GLY A 334 45.70 0.05 9.37
N GLY A 335 46.59 0.96 9.78
CA GLY A 335 48.01 0.86 9.42
C GLY A 335 48.98 1.90 10.01
N VAL A 336 48.58 2.69 11.01
CA VAL A 336 49.49 3.66 11.65
C VAL A 336 49.43 3.46 13.15
N GLY A 337 50.19 2.49 13.64
CA GLY A 337 50.19 2.13 15.06
C GLY A 337 51.21 1.06 15.44
N MET A 338 52.24 0.82 14.62
CA MET A 338 53.48 0.22 15.12
C MET A 338 54.53 1.32 15.08
N PRO A 339 55.24 1.60 16.19
CA PRO A 339 56.41 2.49 16.15
C PRO A 339 57.32 2.03 15.01
N GLU A 340 57.82 2.99 14.21
CA GLU A 340 58.63 2.71 13.02
C GLU A 340 59.78 1.72 13.30
N GLU A 341 60.33 1.82 14.51
CA GLU A 341 61.38 0.96 15.05
C GLU A 341 60.98 -0.53 15.11
N VAL A 342 59.74 -0.85 15.46
CA VAL A 342 59.26 -2.23 15.57
C VAL A 342 58.98 -2.82 14.18
N ARG A 343 58.62 -1.97 13.21
CA ARG A 343 58.45 -2.39 11.82
C ARG A 343 59.78 -2.76 11.19
N ARG A 344 60.80 -1.90 11.39
CA ARG A 344 62.17 -2.16 10.94
C ARG A 344 62.76 -3.42 11.60
N LYS A 345 62.51 -3.66 12.89
CA LYS A 345 62.94 -4.89 13.59
C LYS A 345 62.29 -6.15 13.03
N LYS A 346 60.98 -6.12 12.74
CA LYS A 346 60.27 -7.27 12.14
C LYS A 346 60.70 -7.53 10.69
N GLU A 347 60.88 -6.48 9.89
CA GLU A 347 61.35 -6.57 8.51
C GLU A 347 62.79 -7.12 8.46
N ALA A 348 63.65 -6.71 9.39
CA ALA A 348 65.01 -7.26 9.53
C ALA A 348 65.02 -8.73 9.98
N GLU A 349 64.18 -9.11 10.96
CA GLU A 349 64.06 -10.49 11.43
C GLU A 349 63.49 -11.43 10.35
N GLU A 350 62.55 -10.92 9.53
CA GLU A 350 61.97 -11.66 8.41
C GLU A 350 62.96 -11.81 7.24
N ALA A 351 63.78 -10.79 6.98
CA ALA A 351 64.87 -10.83 6.01
C ALA A 351 65.96 -11.83 6.43
N GLU A 352 66.32 -11.86 7.72
CA GLU A 352 67.30 -12.80 8.27
C GLU A 352 66.78 -14.25 8.22
N ARG A 353 65.50 -14.47 8.53
CA ARG A 353 64.85 -15.79 8.39
C ARG A 353 64.79 -16.23 6.94
N ARG A 354 64.53 -15.32 5.99
CA ARG A 354 64.58 -15.60 4.55
C ARG A 354 65.99 -15.95 4.07
N ALA A 355 67.02 -15.26 4.58
CA ALA A 355 68.41 -15.55 4.23
C ALA A 355 68.85 -16.96 4.64
N LYS A 356 68.37 -17.48 5.77
CA LYS A 356 68.72 -18.81 6.31
C LYS A 356 67.99 -20.00 5.66
N MET A 357 67.03 -19.77 4.75
CA MET A 357 66.23 -20.83 4.12
C MET A 357 66.74 -21.23 2.73
N THR A 358 66.68 -22.53 2.41
CA THR A 358 66.91 -23.08 1.06
C THR A 358 65.82 -22.62 0.07
N PRO A 359 66.08 -22.61 -1.26
CA PRO A 359 65.13 -22.10 -2.25
C PRO A 359 63.74 -22.78 -2.19
N GLU A 360 63.66 -24.08 -1.93
CA GLU A 360 62.38 -24.81 -1.79
C GLU A 360 61.61 -24.46 -0.51
N GLN A 361 62.32 -24.14 0.57
CA GLN A 361 61.71 -23.72 1.85
C GLN A 361 61.17 -22.30 1.77
N ARG A 362 61.81 -21.42 1.00
CA ARG A 362 61.33 -20.05 0.72
C ARG A 362 60.00 -20.07 -0.02
N GLU A 363 59.86 -20.91 -1.04
CA GLU A 363 58.61 -21.01 -1.81
C GLU A 363 57.44 -21.53 -0.94
N LYS A 364 57.69 -22.52 -0.09
CA LYS A 364 56.68 -23.02 0.88
C LYS A 364 56.30 -21.96 1.92
N TYR A 365 57.24 -21.13 2.35
CA TYR A 365 57.01 -20.03 3.29
C TYR A 365 56.17 -18.91 2.64
N ASP A 366 56.49 -18.52 1.42
CA ASP A 366 55.76 -17.49 0.67
C ASP A 366 54.32 -17.93 0.33
N ARG A 367 54.12 -19.21 -0.02
CA ARG A 367 52.77 -19.78 -0.19
C ARG A 367 51.95 -19.74 1.11
N LYS A 368 52.56 -20.01 2.27
CA LYS A 368 51.89 -19.91 3.58
C LYS A 368 51.54 -18.47 3.94
N LEU A 369 52.42 -17.51 3.65
CA LEU A 369 52.16 -16.08 3.85
C LEU A 369 51.03 -15.58 2.96
N LYS A 370 51.01 -15.98 1.68
CA LYS A 370 49.92 -15.65 0.75
C LYS A 370 48.58 -16.18 1.26
N LYS A 371 48.51 -17.47 1.65
CA LYS A 371 47.29 -18.07 2.21
C LYS A 371 46.79 -17.38 3.50
N LYS A 372 47.71 -16.91 4.36
CA LYS A 372 47.35 -16.12 5.55
C LYS A 372 46.87 -14.71 5.19
N ARG A 373 47.46 -14.05 4.19
CA ARG A 373 47.00 -12.75 3.69
C ARG A 373 45.62 -12.88 3.06
N ASP A 374 45.38 -13.91 2.25
CA ASP A 374 44.08 -14.16 1.61
C ASP A 374 42.99 -14.50 2.66
N GLN A 375 43.33 -15.23 3.73
CA GLN A 375 42.42 -15.46 4.87
C GLN A 375 42.15 -14.19 5.70
N ALA A 376 43.17 -13.33 5.87
CA ALA A 376 43.01 -12.05 6.55
C ALA A 376 42.19 -11.06 5.70
N GLU A 377 42.34 -11.08 4.38
CA GLU A 377 41.56 -10.25 3.45
C GLU A 377 40.12 -10.72 3.34
N SER A 378 39.86 -12.02 3.23
CA SER A 378 38.48 -12.55 3.23
C SER A 378 37.75 -12.30 4.55
N SER A 379 38.43 -12.41 5.70
CA SER A 379 37.84 -12.06 7.01
C SER A 379 37.66 -10.55 7.20
N ARG A 380 38.52 -9.72 6.60
CA ARG A 380 38.34 -8.25 6.53
C ARG A 380 37.19 -7.88 5.60
N GLN A 381 36.99 -8.58 4.48
CA GLN A 381 35.83 -8.38 3.58
C GLN A 381 34.53 -8.80 4.27
N SER A 382 34.50 -9.91 5.02
CA SER A 382 33.31 -10.31 5.80
C SER A 382 33.00 -9.34 6.95
N LYS A 383 34.02 -8.71 7.54
CA LYS A 383 33.84 -7.67 8.57
C LYS A 383 33.44 -6.32 7.96
N LYS A 384 34.00 -5.94 6.80
CA LYS A 384 33.57 -4.76 6.02
C LYS A 384 32.12 -4.86 5.54
N GLY A 385 31.63 -6.06 5.22
CA GLY A 385 30.21 -6.28 4.89
C GLY A 385 29.27 -6.07 6.09
N LYS A 386 29.71 -6.41 7.30
CA LYS A 386 28.93 -6.19 8.54
C LYS A 386 29.01 -4.76 9.07
N SER A 387 30.08 -4.02 8.78
CA SER A 387 30.27 -2.63 9.23
C SER A 387 29.72 -1.58 8.27
N ARG A 388 29.08 -1.98 7.15
CA ARG A 388 28.67 -1.07 6.06
C ARG A 388 27.16 -0.83 5.99
N ALA A 389 26.34 -1.54 6.76
CA ALA A 389 24.90 -1.30 6.76
C ALA A 389 24.54 -0.35 7.91
N ALA A 390 24.53 0.96 7.63
CA ALA A 390 24.01 1.97 8.55
C ALA A 390 22.49 1.81 8.80
N LEU A 391 21.79 1.19 7.85
CA LEU A 391 20.37 0.85 7.91
C LEU A 391 20.17 -0.66 7.82
N ALA A 392 19.10 -1.15 8.47
CA ALA A 392 18.65 -2.52 8.30
C ALA A 392 18.35 -2.83 6.81
N PRO A 393 18.66 -4.04 6.30
CA PRO A 393 18.43 -4.38 4.89
C PRO A 393 16.98 -4.22 4.42
N GLY A 394 16.01 -4.55 5.30
CA GLY A 394 14.59 -4.37 5.02
C GLY A 394 14.24 -2.89 4.87
N LEU A 395 14.66 -2.08 5.84
CA LEU A 395 14.49 -0.63 5.83
C LEU A 395 15.08 0.05 4.57
N ARG A 396 16.26 -0.39 4.13
CA ARG A 396 16.86 0.09 2.88
C ARG A 396 16.01 -0.27 1.66
N THR A 397 15.50 -1.50 1.60
CA THR A 397 14.63 -1.95 0.50
C THR A 397 13.38 -1.08 0.40
N VAL A 398 12.74 -0.80 1.53
CA VAL A 398 11.56 0.08 1.60
C VAL A 398 11.92 1.50 1.13
N LYS A 399 12.99 2.09 1.65
CA LYS A 399 13.46 3.43 1.26
C LYS A 399 13.75 3.53 -0.25
N ASP A 400 14.42 2.53 -0.81
CA ASP A 400 14.78 2.49 -2.23
C ASP A 400 13.52 2.44 -3.12
N ILE A 401 12.46 1.73 -2.69
CA ILE A 401 11.16 1.72 -3.39
C ILE A 401 10.54 3.12 -3.40
N PHE A 402 10.45 3.80 -2.25
CA PHE A 402 9.89 5.16 -2.15
C PHE A 402 10.68 6.22 -2.93
N THR A 403 11.99 6.04 -3.09
CA THR A 403 12.84 6.98 -3.85
C THR A 403 12.87 6.71 -5.35
N SER A 404 12.46 5.51 -5.78
CA SER A 404 12.42 5.12 -7.19
C SER A 404 11.19 5.62 -7.95
N ASP A 405 10.09 5.90 -7.25
CA ASP A 405 8.83 6.39 -7.84
C ASP A 405 8.77 7.93 -7.78
N PRO A 406 8.55 8.64 -8.91
CA PRO A 406 8.41 10.10 -8.92
C PRO A 406 7.09 10.61 -8.33
N SER A 407 6.08 9.76 -8.12
CA SER A 407 4.76 10.11 -7.57
C SER A 407 4.22 9.05 -6.60
N PRO A 408 4.96 8.72 -5.51
CA PRO A 408 4.68 7.54 -4.70
C PRO A 408 3.35 7.60 -3.92
N PHE A 409 2.76 8.79 -3.77
CA PHE A 409 1.60 8.98 -2.90
C PHE A 409 0.26 8.99 -3.64
N SER A 410 0.27 9.00 -4.99
CA SER A 410 -0.98 8.99 -5.74
C SER A 410 -1.73 7.67 -5.53
N LEU A 411 -2.79 7.70 -4.72
CA LEU A 411 -3.63 6.55 -4.40
C LEU A 411 -4.38 5.98 -5.61
N ASP A 412 -4.33 6.68 -6.75
CA ASP A 412 -4.88 6.23 -8.04
C ASP A 412 -3.92 5.29 -8.80
N ARG A 413 -2.69 5.08 -8.31
CA ARG A 413 -1.69 4.21 -8.93
C ARG A 413 -1.30 3.05 -7.99
N PRO A 414 -1.83 1.83 -8.20
CA PRO A 414 -1.56 0.67 -7.33
C PRO A 414 -0.14 0.09 -7.48
N ALA A 415 0.75 0.74 -8.23
CA ALA A 415 2.06 0.21 -8.56
C ALA A 415 3.02 0.20 -7.36
N LEU A 416 2.95 1.20 -6.47
CA LEU A 416 3.84 1.28 -5.31
C LEU A 416 3.43 0.31 -4.21
N GLY A 417 2.14 0.27 -3.86
CA GLY A 417 1.60 -0.67 -2.85
C GLY A 417 1.94 -2.12 -3.20
N ALA A 418 1.75 -2.52 -4.46
CA ALA A 418 2.10 -3.87 -4.92
C ALA A 418 3.62 -4.17 -4.85
N GLN A 419 4.48 -3.17 -5.05
CA GLN A 419 5.94 -3.34 -4.89
C GLN A 419 6.31 -3.52 -3.41
N LEU A 420 5.66 -2.76 -2.52
CA LEU A 420 5.88 -2.86 -1.07
C LEU A 420 5.39 -4.20 -0.51
N ASP A 421 4.18 -4.66 -0.90
CA ASP A 421 3.66 -5.98 -0.52
C ASP A 421 4.63 -7.08 -0.93
N LYS A 422 5.09 -7.05 -2.19
CA LYS A 422 6.08 -8.01 -2.69
C LYS A 422 7.40 -7.93 -1.92
N ALA A 423 7.87 -6.72 -1.59
CA ALA A 423 9.08 -6.56 -0.79
C ALA A 423 8.90 -7.18 0.60
N LEU A 424 7.79 -6.92 1.29
CA LEU A 424 7.46 -7.49 2.59
C LEU A 424 7.38 -9.03 2.53
N GLU A 425 6.74 -9.59 1.51
CA GLU A 425 6.69 -11.05 1.30
C GLU A 425 8.09 -11.66 1.11
N THR A 426 8.96 -11.01 0.32
CA THR A 426 10.33 -11.50 0.10
C THR A 426 11.21 -11.40 1.35
N LEU A 427 11.02 -10.35 2.15
CA LEU A 427 11.72 -10.17 3.41
C LEU A 427 11.19 -11.14 4.48
N GLY A 428 9.87 -11.37 4.53
CA GLY A 428 9.18 -12.23 5.50
C GLY A 428 9.35 -13.73 5.24
N SER A 429 9.37 -14.15 3.96
CA SER A 429 9.81 -15.50 3.55
C SER A 429 11.30 -15.74 3.81
N GLY A 430 12.01 -14.70 4.25
CA GLY A 430 13.39 -14.72 4.68
C GLY A 430 14.29 -15.04 3.52
N GLY A 431 14.26 -14.26 2.44
CA GLY A 431 15.12 -14.40 1.25
C GLY A 431 16.33 -15.34 1.44
N SER A 432 16.22 -16.58 0.95
CA SER A 432 17.24 -17.61 1.12
C SER A 432 17.73 -17.82 2.57
N ARG A 433 16.83 -17.88 3.55
CA ARG A 433 17.08 -18.55 4.83
C ARG A 433 17.38 -19.97 4.46
N ARG A 434 18.67 -20.34 4.57
CA ARG A 434 19.15 -21.70 4.35
C ARG A 434 18.13 -22.64 4.97
N THR A 435 17.56 -23.53 4.15
CA THR A 435 16.74 -24.64 4.61
C THR A 435 17.37 -25.18 5.89
N PRO A 436 16.59 -25.34 6.98
CA PRO A 436 17.14 -25.81 8.25
C PRO A 436 18.01 -27.04 7.95
N LYS A 437 19.26 -27.03 8.40
CA LYS A 437 20.16 -28.17 8.21
C LYS A 437 19.52 -29.36 8.94
N ILE A 438 18.81 -30.20 8.19
CA ILE A 438 18.35 -31.50 8.67
C ILE A 438 19.61 -32.23 9.13
N ALA A 439 19.64 -32.63 10.40
CA ALA A 439 20.76 -33.35 10.95
C ALA A 439 20.98 -34.61 10.11
N LYS A 440 22.22 -34.91 9.72
CA LYS A 440 22.53 -36.14 8.97
C LYS A 440 22.09 -37.34 9.82
N GLY A 441 20.99 -37.98 9.44
CA GLY A 441 20.43 -39.13 10.13
C GLY A 441 18.96 -39.02 10.55
N THR A 442 18.34 -37.83 10.51
CA THR A 442 16.88 -37.75 10.72
C THR A 442 16.14 -38.09 9.43
N ARG A 443 15.08 -38.89 9.58
CA ARG A 443 14.29 -39.50 8.51
C ARG A 443 13.21 -38.55 7.97
N ASP A 444 13.43 -37.25 8.09
CA ASP A 444 12.52 -36.20 7.63
C ASP A 444 12.94 -35.79 6.23
N PHE A 445 12.13 -36.18 5.25
CA PHE A 445 12.34 -35.86 3.84
C PHE A 445 11.60 -34.57 3.52
N GLY A 446 12.26 -33.66 2.82
CA GLY A 446 11.61 -32.48 2.26
C GLY A 446 10.55 -32.86 1.21
N PRO A 447 9.65 -31.92 0.85
CA PRO A 447 8.52 -32.19 -0.06
C PRO A 447 8.93 -32.78 -1.41
N GLU A 448 10.06 -32.35 -1.98
CA GLU A 448 10.58 -32.90 -3.24
C GLU A 448 11.05 -34.35 -3.10
N SER A 449 11.81 -34.65 -2.05
CA SER A 449 12.26 -36.03 -1.76
C SER A 449 11.10 -36.98 -1.42
N MET A 450 9.98 -36.45 -0.90
CA MET A 450 8.74 -37.21 -0.71
C MET A 450 8.05 -37.53 -2.04
N ARG A 451 8.02 -36.59 -3.00
CA ARG A 451 7.49 -36.85 -4.36
C ARG A 451 8.31 -37.87 -5.14
N VAL A 452 9.64 -37.80 -5.03
CA VAL A 452 10.53 -38.81 -5.63
C VAL A 452 10.30 -40.19 -5.02
N ARG A 453 10.01 -40.27 -3.71
CA ARG A 453 9.63 -41.56 -3.11
C ARG A 453 8.28 -42.05 -3.59
N GLN A 454 7.25 -41.21 -3.64
CA GLN A 454 5.94 -41.61 -4.14
C GLN A 454 6.04 -42.19 -5.56
N THR A 455 6.77 -41.52 -6.45
CA THR A 455 7.00 -42.02 -7.82
C THR A 455 7.77 -43.33 -7.89
N VAL A 456 8.69 -43.61 -6.95
CA VAL A 456 9.43 -44.88 -6.88
C VAL A 456 8.59 -46.01 -6.26
N PHE A 457 7.61 -45.70 -5.42
CA PHE A 457 6.71 -46.71 -4.83
C PHE A 457 5.43 -46.94 -5.66
N GLU A 458 5.16 -46.09 -6.65
CA GLU A 458 4.05 -46.23 -7.61
C GLU A 458 4.43 -47.00 -8.89
N THR A 459 5.71 -47.37 -9.05
CA THR A 459 6.21 -48.38 -10.01
C THR A 459 6.42 -49.71 -9.34
#